data_AF-A0A2N9LWQ6-F1
#
_entry.id   AF-A0A2N9LWQ6-F1
#
_cell.length_a   1.000
_cell.length_b   1.000
_cell.length_c   1.000
_cell.angle_alpha   90.00
_cell.angle_beta   90.00
_cell.angle_gamma   90.00
#
_symmetry.space_group_name_H-M   'P 1'
#
loop_
_entity.id
_entity.type
_entity.pdbx_description
1 polymer ?
#
loop_
_entity_poly.entity_id
_entity_poly.type
_entity_poly.pdbx_seq_one_letter_code
_entity_poly.pdbx_strand_id
1 'polypeptide(L)'
;MKTAISMDDGLLQEADETARRMGLSRSRLFALAVGDFLQRQRREEMLLRLNEVYGKGVDPAEAALVKGIKAKARRTVKGPW
;
A
#
# COMPACT_ATOMS: atom_id res chain seq x y z
N MET A 1 10.21 -16.76 -14.72
CA MET A 1 9.60 -17.99 -14.16
C MET A 1 8.19 -18.13 -14.73
N LYS A 2 7.74 -19.34 -15.06
CA LYS A 2 6.38 -19.61 -15.55
C LYS A 2 5.70 -20.56 -14.57
N THR A 3 4.49 -20.23 -14.16
CA THR A 3 3.71 -21.01 -13.20
C THR A 3 2.25 -20.93 -13.65
N ALA A 4 1.55 -22.06 -13.66
CA ALA A 4 0.11 -22.09 -13.85
C ALA A 4 -0.56 -21.79 -12.50
N ILE A 5 -1.51 -20.87 -12.49
CA ILE A 5 -2.30 -20.52 -11.31
C ILE A 5 -3.77 -20.77 -11.64
N SER A 6 -4.50 -21.37 -10.70
CA SER A 6 -5.95 -21.44 -10.79
C SER A 6 -6.53 -20.08 -10.41
N MET A 7 -7.51 -19.60 -11.16
CA MET A 7 -8.21 -18.36 -10.86
C MET A 7 -9.62 -18.39 -11.43
N ASP A 8 -10.48 -17.51 -10.92
CA ASP A 8 -11.82 -17.31 -11.44
C ASP A 8 -11.79 -16.83 -12.91
N ASP A 9 -12.66 -17.42 -13.74
CA ASP A 9 -12.73 -17.14 -15.17
C ASP A 9 -13.14 -15.68 -15.44
N GLY A 10 -14.07 -15.13 -14.65
CA GLY A 10 -14.51 -13.74 -14.78
C GLY A 10 -13.37 -12.77 -14.46
N LEU A 11 -12.62 -13.05 -13.39
CA LEU A 11 -11.44 -12.26 -13.04
C LEU A 11 -10.36 -12.31 -14.13
N LEU A 12 -10.12 -13.48 -14.72
CA LEU A 12 -9.16 -13.61 -15.81
C LEU A 12 -9.59 -12.80 -17.04
N GLN A 13 -10.88 -12.82 -17.38
CA GLN A 13 -11.42 -12.05 -18.50
C GLN A 13 -11.27 -10.53 -18.28
N GLU A 14 -11.60 -10.05 -17.08
CA GLU A 14 -11.46 -8.63 -16.73
C GLU A 14 -9.98 -8.18 -16.75
N ALA A 15 -9.07 -9.04 -16.25
CA ALA A 15 -7.64 -8.80 -16.31
C ALA A 15 -7.16 -8.70 -17.77
N ASP A 16 -7.64 -9.57 -18.66
CA ASP A 16 -7.28 -9.55 -20.08
C ASP A 16 -7.76 -8.30 -20.80
N GLU A 17 -9.00 -7.89 -20.57
CA GLU A 17 -9.55 -6.66 -21.11
C GLU A 17 -8.77 -5.43 -20.64
N THR A 18 -8.41 -5.41 -19.35
CA THR A 18 -7.60 -4.35 -18.76
C THR A 18 -6.18 -4.33 -19.32
N ALA A 19 -5.53 -5.50 -19.46
CA ALA A 19 -4.21 -5.61 -20.06
C ALA A 19 -4.22 -5.08 -21.49
N ARG A 20 -5.23 -5.46 -22.29
CA ARG A 20 -5.41 -4.95 -23.66
C ARG A 20 -5.58 -3.43 -23.70
N ARG A 21 -6.46 -2.87 -22.86
CA ARG A 21 -6.67 -1.41 -22.77
C ARG A 21 -5.40 -0.65 -22.40
N MET A 22 -4.54 -1.26 -21.57
CA MET A 22 -3.26 -0.67 -21.15
C MET A 22 -2.10 -0.94 -22.13
N GLY A 23 -2.32 -1.71 -23.20
CA GLY A 23 -1.25 -2.12 -24.11
C GLY A 23 -0.22 -3.05 -23.47
N LEU A 24 -0.61 -3.81 -22.45
CA LEU A 24 0.24 -4.73 -21.70
C LEU A 24 -0.06 -6.19 -22.07
N SER A 25 0.93 -7.05 -21.92
CA SER A 25 0.66 -8.49 -21.87
C SER A 25 -0.05 -8.85 -20.56
N ARG A 26 -0.85 -9.92 -20.58
CA ARG A 26 -1.48 -10.50 -19.39
C ARG A 26 -0.48 -10.73 -18.26
N SER A 27 0.64 -11.38 -18.55
CA SER A 27 1.70 -11.65 -17.56
C SER A 27 2.31 -10.37 -16.98
N ARG A 28 2.44 -9.31 -17.79
CA ARG A 28 2.95 -8.02 -17.31
C ARG A 28 1.96 -7.32 -16.39
N LEU A 29 0.66 -7.35 -16.71
CA LEU A 29 -0.38 -6.82 -15.83
C LEU A 29 -0.34 -7.51 -14.45
N PHE A 30 -0.31 -8.84 -14.41
CA PHE A 30 -0.23 -9.57 -13.15
C PHE A 30 1.03 -9.27 -12.36
N ALA A 31 2.19 -9.16 -13.02
CA ALA A 31 3.44 -8.80 -12.35
C ALA A 31 3.36 -7.42 -11.68
N LEU A 32 2.73 -6.44 -12.36
CA LEU A 32 2.51 -5.10 -11.80
C LEU A 32 1.54 -5.14 -10.61
N ALA A 33 0.42 -5.85 -10.77
CA ALA A 33 -0.59 -5.97 -9.73
C ALA A 33 -0.04 -6.63 -8.45
N VAL A 34 0.70 -7.74 -8.60
CA VAL A 34 1.36 -8.41 -7.47
C VAL A 34 2.41 -7.51 -6.83
N GLY A 35 3.21 -6.81 -7.64
CA GLY A 35 4.21 -5.87 -7.14
C GLY A 35 3.58 -4.76 -6.29
N ASP A 36 2.51 -4.14 -6.78
CA ASP A 36 1.78 -3.09 -6.07
C ASP A 36 1.09 -3.61 -4.81
N PHE A 37 0.43 -4.76 -4.89
CA PHE A 37 -0.20 -5.39 -3.73
C PHE A 37 0.82 -5.67 -2.62
N LEU A 38 1.95 -6.28 -2.96
CA LEU A 38 3.01 -6.55 -1.98
C LEU A 38 3.63 -5.28 -1.39
N GLN A 39 3.72 -4.19 -2.17
CA GLN A 39 4.15 -2.90 -1.65
C GLN A 39 3.14 -2.32 -0.66
N ARG A 40 1.83 -2.41 -0.94
CA ARG A 40 0.78 -2.00 0.00
C ARG A 40 0.85 -2.79 1.30
N GLN A 41 0.95 -4.11 1.22
CA GLN A 41 1.05 -4.98 2.39
C GLN A 41 2.27 -4.68 3.25
N ARG A 42 3.45 -4.45 2.64
CA ARG A 42 4.65 -4.02 3.38
C ARG A 42 4.47 -2.68 4.09
N ARG A 43 3.77 -1.72 3.47
CA ARG A 43 3.48 -0.42 4.10
C ARG A 43 2.56 -0.59 5.30
N GLU A 44 1.50 -1.39 5.17
CA GLU A 44 0.58 -1.69 6.27
C GLU A 44 1.29 -2.37 7.44
N GLU A 45 2.12 -3.37 7.16
CA GLU A 45 2.90 -4.06 8.19
C GLU A 45 3.86 -3.11 8.92
N MET A 46 4.56 -2.23 8.19
CA MET A 46 5.41 -1.21 8.80
C MET A 46 4.61 -0.30 9.74
N LEU A 47 3.42 0.13 9.29
CA LEU A 47 2.54 1.00 10.07
C LEU A 47 2.07 0.31 11.36
N LEU A 48 1.72 -0.98 11.27
CA LEU A 48 1.36 -1.79 12.45
C LEU A 48 2.51 -1.87 13.45
N ARG A 49 3.73 -2.18 12.99
CA ARG A 49 4.92 -2.22 13.87
C ARG A 49 5.22 -0.87 14.52
N LEU A 50 5.04 0.23 13.80
CA LEU A 50 5.18 1.57 14.37
C LEU A 50 4.11 1.84 15.45
N ASN A 51 2.88 1.40 15.22
CA ASN A 51 1.80 1.53 16.19
C ASN A 51 2.01 0.66 17.43
N GLU A 52 2.69 -0.49 17.33
CA GLU A 52 3.04 -1.31 18.50
C GLU A 52 4.00 -0.56 19.45
N VAL A 53 4.97 0.17 18.88
CA VAL A 53 5.96 0.94 19.65
C VAL A 53 5.37 2.26 20.17
N TYR A 54 4.68 3.01 19.31
CA TYR A 54 4.27 4.39 19.60
C TYR A 54 2.76 4.59 19.84
N GLY A 55 1.94 3.55 19.65
CA GLY A 55 0.48 3.67 19.70
C GLY A 55 -0.10 3.86 21.10
N LYS A 56 0.68 3.61 22.16
CA LYS A 56 0.26 3.77 23.56
C LYS A 56 0.34 5.21 24.08
N GLY A 57 0.77 6.15 23.24
CA GLY A 57 0.91 7.56 23.58
C GLY A 57 2.36 8.03 23.53
N VAL A 58 2.52 9.34 23.59
CA VAL A 58 3.83 10.01 23.52
C VAL A 58 4.39 10.14 24.92
N ASP A 59 5.67 9.83 25.11
CA ASP A 59 6.37 10.12 26.36
C ASP A 59 6.26 11.63 26.66
N PRO A 60 5.94 12.05 27.89
CA PRO A 60 5.91 13.46 28.27
C PRO A 60 7.15 14.25 27.82
N ALA A 61 8.34 13.64 27.80
CA ALA A 61 9.58 14.25 27.32
C ALA A 61 9.57 14.53 25.81
N GLU A 62 8.82 13.76 25.03
CA GLU A 62 8.72 13.86 23.57
C GLU A 62 7.50 14.68 23.10
N ALA A 63 6.64 15.11 24.03
CA ALA A 63 5.38 15.77 23.72
C ALA A 63 5.55 17.05 22.88
N ALA A 64 6.57 17.86 23.19
CA ALA A 64 6.89 19.09 22.46
C ALA A 64 7.35 18.79 21.02
N LEU A 65 8.18 17.75 20.84
CA LEU A 65 8.67 17.29 19.55
C LEU A 65 7.51 16.78 18.68
N VAL A 66 6.66 15.90 19.21
CA VAL A 66 5.52 15.35 18.47
C VAL A 66 4.51 16.44 18.09
N LYS A 67 4.30 17.45 18.94
CA LYS A 67 3.46 18.62 18.59
C LYS A 67 4.01 19.38 17.37
N GLY A 68 5.32 19.58 17.30
CA GLY A 68 6.00 20.18 16.16
C GLY A 68 5.86 19.35 14.88
N ILE A 69 6.08 18.04 14.97
CA ILE A 69 5.92 17.10 13.85
C ILE A 69 4.48 17.12 13.33
N LYS A 70 3.47 17.01 14.20
CA LYS A 70 2.05 17.06 13.84
C LYS A 70 1.66 18.40 13.17
N ALA A 71 2.20 19.52 13.64
CA ALA A 71 1.96 20.83 13.03
C ALA A 71 2.51 20.92 11.60
N LYS A 72 3.69 20.34 11.33
CA LYS A 72 4.27 20.29 9.98
C LYS A 72 3.52 19.32 9.09
N ALA A 73 3.20 18.12 9.57
CA ALA A 73 2.49 17.08 8.82
C ALA A 73 1.10 17.56 8.36
N ARG A 74 0.33 18.25 9.22
CA ARG A 74 -0.98 18.82 8.88
C ARG A 74 -0.95 19.82 7.72
N ARG A 75 0.18 20.49 7.49
CA ARG A 75 0.33 21.41 6.34
C ARG A 75 0.62 20.68 5.03
N THR A 76 1.20 19.49 5.11
CA THR A 76 1.63 18.70 3.96
C THR A 76 0.57 17.70 3.51
N VAL A 77 -0.18 17.10 4.44
CA VAL A 77 -1.23 16.12 4.12
C VAL A 77 -2.51 16.86 3.71
N LYS A 78 -2.79 16.90 2.41
CA LYS A 78 -4.08 17.37 1.86
C LYS A 78 -4.98 16.16 1.61
N GLY A 79 -5.88 15.85 2.54
CA GLY A 79 -6.89 14.79 2.41
C GLY A 79 -7.38 14.26 3.78
N PRO A 80 -8.61 13.74 3.88
CA PRO A 80 -9.08 13.08 5.10
C PRO A 80 -8.29 11.78 5.34
N TRP A 81 -8.00 11.52 6.61
CA TRP A 81 -7.29 10.34 7.12
C TRP A 81 -8.23 9.15 7.27
#